data_AF-A0A4S4KH97-F1
#
_entry.id   AF-A0A4S4KH97-F1
#
_cell.length_a   1.000
_cell.length_b   1.000
_cell.length_c   1.000
_cell.angle_alpha   90.00
_cell.angle_beta   90.00
_cell.angle_gamma   90.00
#
_symmetry.space_group_name_H-M   'P 1'
#
loop_
_entity.id
_entity.type
_entity.pdbx_description
1 polymer ?
#
loop_
_entity_poly.entity_id
_entity_poly.type
_entity_poly.pdbx_seq_one_letter_code
_entity_poly.pdbx_strand_id
1 'polypeptide(L)'
;MLSYKDRCVPAQLPALIRILPSIEILSPNAEEALSLLSVFEPPSKSLIEEACHRFLDIGVGPEGKGTVIIRSGSMGAYIASRTRAGQWVPAFWGAEDARKVVDVTGAGNAFLGGLAAGLHFTGNDVFKAVLYATQGISVAEQNRRKAQTHLQLLLMILQYILDLRREGVKSQSLIDV
;
A
#
# COMPACT_ATOMS: atom_id res chain seq x y z
N MET A 1 -4.26 -22.11 13.72
CA MET A 1 -4.07 -21.43 12.43
C MET A 1 -4.44 -19.97 12.64
N LEU A 2 -3.46 -19.11 12.95
CA LEU A 2 -3.69 -17.69 13.23
C LEU A 2 -4.01 -16.97 11.91
N SER A 3 -5.06 -16.16 11.92
CA SER A 3 -5.51 -15.38 10.78
C SER A 3 -4.54 -14.22 10.55
N TYR A 4 -4.35 -13.76 9.31
CA TYR A 4 -3.49 -12.61 8.99
C TYR A 4 -3.87 -11.34 9.80
N LYS A 5 -5.14 -11.23 10.21
CA LYS A 5 -5.66 -10.20 11.12
C LYS A 5 -4.94 -10.13 12.48
N ASP A 6 -4.28 -11.21 12.91
CA ASP A 6 -3.63 -11.30 14.21
C ASP A 6 -2.24 -10.61 14.26
N ARG A 7 -1.78 -10.02 13.13
CA ARG A 7 -0.44 -9.40 13.02
C ARG A 7 -0.43 -7.88 12.99
N CYS A 8 -1.55 -7.22 12.75
CA CYS A 8 -1.66 -5.75 12.81
C CYS A 8 -2.25 -5.35 14.16
N VAL A 9 -1.52 -5.67 15.23
CA VAL A 9 -1.90 -5.39 16.62
C VAL A 9 -0.90 -4.40 17.24
N PRO A 10 -1.30 -3.65 18.29
CA PRO A 10 -0.42 -2.67 18.95
C PRO A 10 0.97 -3.21 19.31
N ALA A 11 1.04 -4.47 19.75
CA ALA A 11 2.29 -5.12 20.14
C ALA A 11 3.32 -5.24 19.01
N GLN A 12 2.92 -5.12 17.75
CA GLN A 12 3.80 -5.21 16.58
C GLN A 12 4.34 -3.86 16.13
N LEU A 13 3.80 -2.73 16.62
CA LEU A 13 4.27 -1.41 16.24
C LEU A 13 5.77 -1.20 16.51
N PRO A 14 6.36 -1.63 17.67
CA PRO A 14 7.80 -1.50 17.90
C PRO A 14 8.67 -2.24 16.88
N ALA A 15 8.21 -3.41 16.40
CA ALA A 15 8.91 -4.16 15.36
C ALA A 15 8.79 -3.45 14.01
N LEU A 16 7.61 -2.93 13.68
CA LEU A 16 7.37 -2.15 12.47
C LEU A 16 8.25 -0.90 12.43
N ILE A 17 8.35 -0.14 13.54
CA ILE A 17 9.20 1.06 13.65
C ILE A 17 10.64 0.79 13.20
N ARG A 18 11.19 -0.39 13.50
CA ARG A 18 12.58 -0.74 13.13
C ARG A 18 12.78 -0.91 11.64
N ILE A 19 11.74 -1.27 10.89
CA ILE A 19 11.83 -1.55 9.45
C ILE A 19 11.25 -0.42 8.59
N LEU A 20 10.43 0.48 9.16
CA LEU A 20 9.83 1.60 8.42
C LEU A 20 10.82 2.45 7.61
N PRO A 21 12.05 2.74 8.11
CA PRO A 21 13.05 3.49 7.33
C PRO A 21 13.52 2.77 6.05
N SER A 22 13.24 1.48 5.89
CA SER A 22 13.57 0.70 4.70
C SER A 22 12.39 0.50 3.73
N ILE A 23 11.21 1.02 4.09
CA ILE A 23 9.96 0.85 3.34
C ILE A 23 9.63 2.16 2.62
N GLU A 24 9.83 2.20 1.31
CA GLU A 24 9.53 3.38 0.47
C GLU A 24 8.04 3.74 0.45
N ILE A 25 7.17 2.71 0.44
CA ILE A 25 5.71 2.86 0.40
C ILE A 25 5.10 1.96 1.45
N LEU A 26 4.48 2.55 2.47
CA LEU A 26 3.70 1.86 3.48
C LEU A 26 2.21 1.92 3.11
N SER A 27 1.55 0.77 2.91
CA SER A 27 0.17 0.73 2.39
C SER A 27 -0.86 -0.12 3.17
N PRO A 28 -1.06 0.11 4.48
CA PRO A 28 -2.03 -0.63 5.29
C PRO A 28 -3.48 -0.33 4.83
N ASN A 29 -4.42 -1.19 5.18
CA ASN A 29 -5.82 -0.79 5.20
C ASN A 29 -6.14 0.05 6.47
N ALA A 30 -7.31 0.67 6.49
CA ALA A 30 -7.77 1.49 7.61
C ALA A 30 -7.74 0.74 8.96
N GLU A 31 -8.24 -0.48 9.01
CA GLU A 31 -8.31 -1.28 10.23
C GLU A 31 -6.91 -1.65 10.76
N GLU A 32 -6.00 -2.05 9.87
CA GLU A 32 -4.61 -2.35 10.18
C GLU A 32 -3.88 -1.11 10.71
N ALA A 33 -4.08 0.04 10.06
CA ALA A 33 -3.47 1.31 10.44
C ALA A 33 -3.89 1.75 11.84
N LEU A 34 -5.20 1.79 12.11
CA LEU A 34 -5.75 2.21 13.39
C LEU A 34 -5.36 1.23 14.51
N SER A 35 -5.47 -0.08 14.24
CA SER A 35 -5.10 -1.11 15.22
C SER A 35 -3.61 -1.05 15.61
N LEU A 36 -2.70 -0.88 14.65
CA LEU A 36 -1.26 -0.70 14.94
C LEU A 36 -1.00 0.52 15.84
N LEU A 37 -1.80 1.58 15.66
CA LEU A 37 -1.68 2.84 16.39
C LEU A 37 -2.51 2.87 17.68
N SER A 38 -3.11 1.73 18.08
CA SER A 38 -3.98 1.58 19.25
C SER A 38 -5.21 2.49 19.24
N VAL A 39 -5.73 2.78 18.05
CA VAL A 39 -6.99 3.51 17.84
C VAL A 39 -8.09 2.50 17.56
N PHE A 40 -9.13 2.46 18.39
CA PHE A 40 -10.24 1.49 18.30
C PHE A 40 -11.58 2.15 17.93
N GLU A 41 -11.51 3.26 17.21
CA GLU A 41 -12.66 3.98 16.69
C GLU A 41 -12.98 3.56 15.25
N PRO A 42 -14.24 3.65 14.80
CA PRO A 42 -14.60 3.41 13.41
C PRO A 42 -13.79 4.33 12.47
N PRO A 43 -13.26 3.81 11.33
CA PRO A 43 -12.54 4.63 10.37
C PRO A 43 -13.34 5.86 9.92
N SER A 44 -12.73 7.04 10.05
CA SER A 44 -13.24 8.31 9.54
C SER A 44 -12.14 9.04 8.78
N LYS A 45 -12.48 9.99 7.90
CA LYS A 45 -11.46 10.67 7.09
C LYS A 45 -10.40 11.33 7.97
N SER A 46 -10.82 12.01 9.03
CA SER A 46 -9.91 12.65 9.98
C SER A 46 -9.00 11.65 10.69
N LEU A 47 -9.53 10.50 11.14
CA LEU A 47 -8.71 9.47 11.78
C LEU A 47 -7.70 8.84 10.83
N ILE A 48 -8.07 8.67 9.56
CA ILE A 48 -7.15 8.16 8.54
C ILE A 48 -6.05 9.17 8.22
N GLU A 49 -6.40 10.45 8.10
CA GLU A 49 -5.43 11.53 7.92
C GLU A 49 -4.45 11.59 9.11
N GLU A 50 -4.94 11.54 10.34
CA GLU A 50 -4.12 11.51 11.55
C GLU A 50 -3.21 10.27 11.61
N ALA A 51 -3.75 9.08 11.35
CA ALA A 51 -2.99 7.84 11.31
C ALA A 51 -1.87 7.90 10.27
N CYS A 52 -2.16 8.45 9.09
CA CYS A 52 -1.18 8.63 8.03
C CYS A 52 -0.02 9.52 8.48
N HIS A 53 -0.33 10.68 9.08
CA HIS A 53 0.69 11.58 9.62
C HIS A 53 1.51 10.93 10.74
N ARG A 54 0.89 10.17 11.64
CA ARG A 54 1.62 9.43 12.68
C ARG A 54 2.64 8.44 12.11
N PHE A 55 2.30 7.71 11.05
CA PHE A 55 3.27 6.85 10.37
C PHE A 55 4.40 7.65 9.71
N LEU A 56 4.08 8.78 9.08
CA LEU A 56 5.09 9.67 8.53
C LEU A 56 6.01 10.21 9.60
N ASP A 57 5.51 10.61 10.77
CA ASP A 57 6.30 11.10 11.90
C ASP A 57 7.25 10.03 12.46
N ILE A 58 6.83 8.77 12.45
CA ILE A 58 7.68 7.64 12.83
C ILE A 58 8.88 7.46 11.87
N GLY A 59 8.72 7.83 10.59
CA GLY A 59 9.82 7.82 9.61
C GLY A 59 9.74 6.71 8.57
N VAL A 60 8.66 6.69 7.79
CA VAL A 60 8.55 5.80 6.62
C VAL A 60 9.57 6.20 5.55
N GLY A 61 10.28 5.20 5.00
CA GLY A 61 11.24 5.34 3.91
C GLY A 61 12.61 5.86 4.33
N PRO A 62 13.62 5.78 3.44
CA PRO A 62 14.95 6.29 3.73
C PRO A 62 14.90 7.77 4.11
N GLU A 63 15.57 8.12 5.21
CA GLU A 63 15.55 9.48 5.79
C GLU A 63 14.13 9.99 6.16
N GLY A 64 13.14 9.10 6.27
CA GLY A 64 11.74 9.45 6.52
C GLY A 64 11.05 10.13 5.33
N LYS A 65 11.56 9.95 4.09
CA LYS A 65 11.03 10.56 2.86
C LYS A 65 10.06 9.66 2.08
N GLY A 66 9.69 8.52 2.64
CA GLY A 66 8.74 7.59 2.04
C GLY A 66 7.32 8.12 2.00
N THR A 67 6.44 7.30 1.42
CA THR A 67 5.02 7.63 1.22
C THR A 67 4.15 6.67 2.01
N VAL A 68 3.08 7.18 2.62
CA VAL A 68 2.06 6.37 3.29
C VAL A 68 0.77 6.42 2.47
N ILE A 69 0.16 5.27 2.25
CA ILE A 69 -1.11 5.11 1.54
C ILE A 69 -2.07 4.28 2.40
N ILE A 70 -3.08 4.90 3.02
CA ILE A 70 -4.07 4.16 3.80
C ILE A 70 -5.28 3.81 2.94
N ARG A 71 -5.44 2.52 2.65
CA ARG A 71 -6.55 1.98 1.85
C ARG A 71 -7.81 1.92 2.71
N SER A 72 -8.81 2.71 2.35
CA SER A 72 -10.00 2.99 3.18
C SER A 72 -11.31 2.56 2.52
N GLY A 73 -11.29 1.44 1.78
CA GLY A 73 -12.48 0.83 1.18
C GLY A 73 -13.30 1.82 0.35
N SER A 74 -14.57 2.01 0.70
CA SER A 74 -15.51 2.93 0.04
C SER A 74 -15.11 4.41 0.15
N MET A 75 -14.28 4.78 1.12
CA MET A 75 -13.73 6.14 1.22
C MET A 75 -12.60 6.39 0.21
N GLY A 76 -12.12 5.33 -0.46
CA GLY A 76 -11.00 5.36 -1.39
C GLY A 76 -9.68 5.10 -0.68
N ALA A 77 -8.65 5.89 -1.00
CA ALA A 77 -7.36 5.82 -0.34
C ALA A 77 -6.87 7.22 0.02
N TYR A 78 -6.20 7.36 1.16
CA TYR A 78 -5.50 8.58 1.53
C TYR A 78 -4.00 8.39 1.33
N ILE A 79 -3.34 9.33 0.66
CA ILE A 79 -1.91 9.29 0.38
C ILE A 79 -1.24 10.57 0.87
N ALA A 80 -0.11 10.45 1.54
CA ALA A 80 0.72 11.59 1.96
C ALA A 80 2.21 11.21 2.05
N SER A 81 3.06 12.23 1.98
CA SER A 81 4.50 12.13 2.33
C SER A 81 4.90 13.38 3.11
N ARG A 82 6.09 13.38 3.75
CA ARG A 82 6.61 14.60 4.39
C ARG A 82 6.92 15.73 3.38
N THR A 83 7.11 15.36 2.11
CA THR A 83 7.48 16.28 1.03
C THR A 83 6.28 16.76 0.21
N ARG A 84 5.09 16.18 0.40
CA ARG A 84 3.90 16.51 -0.37
C ARG A 84 2.63 16.36 0.46
N ALA A 85 1.82 17.42 0.45
CA ALA A 85 0.55 17.47 1.16
C ALA A 85 -0.34 16.27 0.80
N GLY A 86 -1.02 15.76 1.81
CA GLY A 86 -1.87 14.59 1.66
C GLY A 86 -3.12 14.86 0.83
N GLN A 87 -3.62 13.82 0.16
CA GLN A 87 -4.83 13.91 -0.66
C GLN A 87 -5.65 12.62 -0.62
N TRP A 88 -6.96 12.79 -0.77
CA TRP A 88 -7.89 11.68 -0.96
C TRP A 88 -7.99 11.31 -2.42
N VAL A 89 -7.87 10.02 -2.68
CA VAL A 89 -8.10 9.40 -3.97
C VAL A 89 -9.42 8.64 -3.85
N PRO A 90 -10.48 9.04 -4.56
CA PRO A 90 -11.79 8.42 -4.40
C PRO A 90 -11.75 6.94 -4.79
N ALA A 91 -12.61 6.14 -4.15
CA ALA A 91 -12.88 4.79 -4.61
C ALA A 91 -13.45 4.84 -6.03
N PHE A 92 -13.07 3.89 -6.88
CA PHE A 92 -13.60 3.82 -8.25
C PHE A 92 -15.12 3.52 -8.25
N TRP A 93 -15.57 2.70 -7.30
CA TRP A 93 -16.99 2.44 -7.05
C TRP A 93 -17.48 3.30 -5.89
N GLY A 94 -18.48 4.16 -6.14
CA GLY A 94 -19.10 4.99 -5.10
C GLY A 94 -20.12 4.22 -4.25
N ALA A 95 -20.72 4.90 -3.26
CA ALA A 95 -21.76 4.32 -2.40
C ALA A 95 -22.98 3.80 -3.18
N GLU A 96 -23.28 4.39 -4.34
CA GLU A 96 -24.36 3.96 -5.23
C GLU A 96 -24.07 2.63 -5.94
N ASP A 97 -22.79 2.29 -6.10
CA ASP A 97 -22.31 1.03 -6.68
C ASP A 97 -21.96 -0.02 -5.62
N ALA A 98 -22.23 0.24 -4.33
CA ALA A 98 -21.94 -0.68 -3.23
C ALA A 98 -22.58 -2.07 -3.42
N ARG A 99 -23.69 -2.15 -4.16
CA ARG A 99 -24.35 -3.42 -4.53
C ARG A 99 -23.54 -4.27 -5.54
N LYS A 100 -22.58 -3.67 -6.26
CA LYS A 100 -21.64 -4.34 -7.17
C LYS A 100 -20.39 -4.84 -6.43
N VAL A 101 -20.16 -4.38 -5.21
CA VAL A 101 -19.07 -4.86 -4.34
C VAL A 101 -19.53 -6.14 -3.66
N VAL A 102 -19.48 -7.25 -4.40
CA VAL A 102 -20.03 -8.55 -3.99
C VAL A 102 -19.13 -9.29 -3.00
N ASP A 103 -17.80 -9.05 -3.03
CA ASP A 103 -16.84 -9.61 -2.06
C ASP A 103 -15.47 -8.88 -2.19
N VAL A 104 -14.84 -8.57 -1.06
CA VAL A 104 -13.59 -7.77 -0.95
C VAL A 104 -12.32 -8.62 -1.01
N THR A 105 -12.44 -9.94 -1.16
CA THR A 105 -11.31 -10.86 -1.23
C THR A 105 -10.46 -10.56 -2.48
N GLY A 106 -9.20 -10.14 -2.27
CA GLY A 106 -8.25 -9.83 -3.35
C GLY A 106 -8.15 -8.35 -3.73
N ALA A 107 -8.98 -7.47 -3.16
CA ALA A 107 -8.90 -6.02 -3.41
C ALA A 107 -7.52 -5.44 -3.04
N GLY A 108 -6.88 -5.97 -1.98
CA GLY A 108 -5.51 -5.58 -1.60
C GLY A 108 -4.46 -5.87 -2.69
N ASN A 109 -4.47 -7.07 -3.28
CA ASN A 109 -3.52 -7.42 -4.33
C ASN A 109 -3.80 -6.69 -5.64
N ALA A 110 -5.09 -6.49 -5.96
CA ALA A 110 -5.50 -5.70 -7.11
C ALA A 110 -5.03 -4.24 -6.99
N PHE A 111 -5.14 -3.66 -5.80
CA PHE A 111 -4.59 -2.34 -5.49
C PHE A 111 -3.07 -2.30 -5.70
N LEU A 112 -2.34 -3.26 -5.15
CA LEU A 112 -0.88 -3.31 -5.29
C LEU A 112 -0.44 -3.54 -6.74
N GLY A 113 -1.16 -4.37 -7.50
CA GLY A 113 -0.92 -4.58 -8.93
C GLY A 113 -1.16 -3.31 -9.75
N GLY A 114 -2.26 -2.59 -9.47
CA GLY A 114 -2.53 -1.30 -10.09
C GLY A 114 -1.52 -0.23 -9.69
N LEU A 115 -1.07 -0.21 -8.43
CA LEU A 115 -0.03 0.69 -7.96
C LEU A 115 1.30 0.44 -8.68
N ALA A 116 1.71 -0.82 -8.81
CA ALA A 116 2.94 -1.21 -9.52
C ALA A 116 2.89 -0.79 -11.00
N ALA A 117 1.77 -1.06 -11.68
CA ALA A 117 1.56 -0.61 -13.05
C ALA A 117 1.59 0.92 -13.15
N GLY A 118 0.94 1.62 -12.22
CA GLY A 118 0.95 3.07 -12.14
C GLY A 118 2.35 3.64 -11.95
N LEU A 119 3.18 3.05 -11.08
CA LEU A 119 4.56 3.50 -10.88
C LEU A 119 5.37 3.40 -12.18
N HIS A 120 5.20 2.31 -12.93
CA HIS A 120 5.83 2.16 -14.25
C HIS A 120 5.39 3.26 -15.23
N PHE A 121 4.08 3.51 -15.36
CA PHE A 121 3.56 4.50 -16.33
C PHE A 121 3.77 5.95 -15.92
N THR A 122 3.99 6.23 -14.63
CA THR A 122 4.10 7.60 -14.10
C THR A 122 5.53 8.02 -13.77
N GLY A 123 6.52 7.18 -14.11
CA GLY A 123 7.92 7.46 -13.80
C GLY A 123 8.20 7.49 -12.29
N ASN A 124 7.64 6.52 -11.55
CA ASN A 124 7.73 6.39 -10.09
C ASN A 124 7.03 7.50 -9.27
N ASP A 125 6.11 8.27 -9.85
CA ASP A 125 5.28 9.22 -9.11
C ASP A 125 4.15 8.49 -8.36
N VAL A 126 4.39 8.18 -7.08
CA VAL A 126 3.46 7.42 -6.22
C VAL A 126 2.06 8.05 -6.17
N PHE A 127 1.97 9.38 -6.19
CA PHE A 127 0.70 10.12 -6.12
C PHE A 127 -0.09 10.08 -7.42
N LYS A 128 0.54 9.85 -8.56
CA LYS A 128 -0.18 9.54 -9.80
C LYS A 128 -0.49 8.05 -9.88
N ALA A 129 0.43 7.20 -9.44
CA ALA A 129 0.31 5.75 -9.47
C ALA A 129 -0.89 5.23 -8.66
N VAL A 130 -1.24 5.89 -7.54
CA VAL A 130 -2.40 5.52 -6.71
C VAL A 130 -3.74 5.57 -7.47
N LEU A 131 -3.87 6.37 -8.54
CA LEU A 131 -5.06 6.36 -9.39
C LEU A 131 -5.20 5.07 -10.21
N TYR A 132 -4.08 4.44 -10.57
CA TYR A 132 -4.07 3.12 -11.22
C TYR A 132 -4.37 2.03 -10.20
N ALA A 133 -3.93 2.21 -8.95
CA ALA A 133 -4.22 1.30 -7.84
C ALA A 133 -5.73 1.19 -7.57
N THR A 134 -6.46 2.31 -7.54
CA THR A 134 -7.91 2.31 -7.35
C THR A 134 -8.67 1.73 -8.53
N GLN A 135 -8.18 1.91 -9.77
CA GLN A 135 -8.72 1.25 -10.97
C GLN A 135 -8.45 -0.26 -11.00
N GLY A 136 -7.28 -0.71 -10.52
CA GLY A 136 -6.92 -2.12 -10.45
C GLY A 136 -7.90 -2.94 -9.62
N ILE A 137 -8.41 -2.37 -8.52
CA ILE A 137 -9.48 -2.97 -7.71
C ILE A 137 -10.73 -3.25 -8.56
N SER A 138 -11.17 -2.25 -9.33
CA SER A 138 -12.36 -2.37 -10.18
C SER A 138 -12.23 -3.47 -11.24
N VAL A 139 -11.07 -3.58 -11.89
CA VAL A 139 -10.82 -4.60 -12.91
C VAL A 139 -10.79 -6.02 -12.33
N ALA A 140 -10.24 -6.21 -11.13
CA ALA A 140 -10.20 -7.50 -10.47
C ALA A 140 -11.60 -7.98 -10.06
N GLU A 141 -12.46 -7.07 -9.59
CA GLU A 141 -13.84 -7.37 -9.20
C GLU A 141 -14.71 -7.77 -10.40
N GLN A 142 -14.46 -7.20 -11.59
CA GLN A 142 -15.18 -7.53 -12.83
C GLN A 142 -14.77 -8.90 -13.43
N ASN A 143 -13.54 -9.37 -13.22
CA ASN A 143 -12.97 -10.54 -13.91
C ASN A 143 -13.03 -11.87 -13.14
N ARG A 144 -13.98 -12.00 -12.20
CA ARG A 144 -14.10 -13.11 -11.22
C ARG A 144 -14.18 -14.55 -11.77
N ARG A 145 -14.25 -14.80 -13.10
CA ARG A 145 -14.29 -16.17 -13.64
C ARG A 145 -12.93 -16.89 -13.68
N LYS A 146 -11.79 -16.26 -13.37
CA LYS A 146 -10.44 -16.90 -13.55
C LYS A 146 -9.38 -16.69 -12.45
N ALA A 147 -9.61 -15.93 -11.39
CA ALA A 147 -8.52 -15.52 -10.48
C ALA A 147 -8.30 -16.49 -9.29
N GLN A 148 -7.73 -17.66 -9.57
CA GLN A 148 -7.09 -18.52 -8.58
C GLN A 148 -5.56 -18.40 -8.77
N THR A 149 -4.91 -17.35 -8.22
CA THR A 149 -3.46 -17.12 -8.44
C THR A 149 -2.74 -16.39 -7.30
N HIS A 150 -3.24 -16.48 -6.07
CA HIS A 150 -2.79 -15.65 -4.94
C HIS A 150 -1.35 -15.92 -4.43
N LEU A 151 -0.63 -16.94 -4.93
CA LEU A 151 0.76 -17.23 -4.51
C LEU A 151 1.81 -16.85 -5.58
N GLN A 152 1.44 -16.82 -6.87
CA GLN A 152 2.39 -16.58 -7.96
C GLN A 152 2.82 -15.11 -8.05
N LEU A 153 1.91 -14.18 -7.75
CA LEU A 153 2.15 -12.74 -7.90
C LEU A 153 3.00 -12.16 -6.77
N LEU A 154 2.82 -12.66 -5.54
CA LEU A 154 3.65 -12.26 -4.39
C LEU A 154 5.10 -12.70 -4.57
N LEU A 155 5.31 -13.91 -5.14
CA LEU A 155 6.62 -14.41 -5.50
C LEU A 155 7.24 -13.62 -6.66
N MET A 156 6.46 -13.21 -7.67
CA MET A 156 6.95 -12.33 -8.74
C MET A 156 7.41 -10.96 -8.21
N ILE A 157 6.64 -10.34 -7.31
CA ILE A 157 6.99 -9.02 -6.76
C ILE A 157 8.22 -9.11 -5.85
N LEU A 158 8.31 -10.13 -5.00
CA LEU A 158 9.50 -10.39 -4.19
C LEU A 158 10.72 -10.70 -5.08
N GLN A 159 10.56 -11.52 -6.12
CA GLN A 159 11.62 -11.86 -7.05
C GLN A 159 12.09 -10.62 -7.84
N TYR A 160 11.17 -9.79 -8.33
CA TYR A 160 11.50 -8.54 -9.02
C TYR A 160 12.21 -7.55 -8.10
N ILE A 161 11.78 -7.39 -6.85
CA ILE A 161 12.47 -6.56 -5.85
C ILE A 161 13.86 -7.11 -5.52
N LEU A 162 14.03 -8.44 -5.45
CA LEU A 162 15.32 -9.09 -5.24
C LEU A 162 16.24 -8.96 -6.46
N ASP A 163 15.70 -9.01 -7.68
CA ASP A 163 16.45 -8.86 -8.92
C ASP A 163 16.89 -7.41 -9.15
N LEU A 164 16.03 -6.42 -8.85
CA LEU A 164 16.42 -5.01 -8.83
C LEU A 164 17.52 -4.72 -7.79
N ARG A 165 17.50 -5.41 -6.64
CA ARG A 165 18.60 -5.33 -5.66
C ARG A 165 19.89 -5.99 -6.14
N ARG A 166 19.81 -7.08 -6.93
CA ARG A 166 20.99 -7.74 -7.51
C ARG A 166 21.63 -6.96 -8.64
N GLU A 167 20.83 -6.25 -9.44
CA GLU A 167 21.32 -5.39 -10.51
C GLU A 167 21.96 -4.10 -9.96
N GLY A 168 21.39 -3.52 -8.88
CA GLY A 168 21.97 -2.37 -8.19
C GLY A 168 23.31 -2.64 -7.48
N VAL A 169 23.61 -3.90 -7.12
CA VAL A 169 24.89 -4.29 -6.49
C VAL A 169 25.99 -4.56 -7.53
N LYS A 170 25.66 -4.80 -8.81
CA LYS A 170 26.65 -5.10 -9.87
C LYS A 170 27.27 -3.86 -10.54
N SER A 171 26.80 -2.66 -10.24
CA SER A 171 27.27 -1.42 -10.90
C SER A 171 28.46 -0.71 -10.21
N GLN A 172 29.06 -1.30 -9.16
CA GLN A 172 30.13 -0.62 -8.39
C GLN A 172 31.47 -1.36 -8.32
N SER A 173 31.75 -2.23 -9.29
CA SER A 173 33.08 -2.82 -9.42
C SER A 173 33.42 -3.12 -10.88
N LEU A 174 33.61 -2.10 -11.72
CA LEU A 174 34.26 -2.25 -13.04
C LEU A 174 34.71 -0.88 -13.61
N ILE A 175 35.32 0.00 -12.81
CA ILE A 175 36.23 1.05 -13.30
C ILE A 175 37.27 1.27 -12.19
N ASP A 176 38.42 0.60 -12.30
CA ASP A 176 39.75 1.14 -11.99
C ASP A 176 40.81 0.04 -12.21
N VAL A 177 41.89 0.46 -12.89
CA VAL A 177 43.07 -0.26 -13.41
C VAL A 177 42.92 -0.89 -14.80
#